data_AF-A0A558NRM9-F1
#
_entry.id   AF-A0A558NRM9-F1
#
_cell.length_a   1.000
_cell.length_b   1.000
_cell.length_c   1.000
_cell.angle_alpha   90.00
_cell.angle_beta   90.00
_cell.angle_gamma   90.00
#
_symmetry.space_group_name_H-M   'P 1'
#
loop_
_entity.id
_entity.type
_entity.pdbx_description
1 polymer ?
#
loop_
_entity_poly.entity_id
_entity_poly.type
_entity_poly.pdbx_seq_one_letter_code
_entity_poly.pdbx_strand_id
1 'polypeptide(L)'
;MADANSKTDLVNQVDFVLQDYLDQLLVSATEVTPVTSVKSGSASLQVTEPVAETPSVAISEELPSSPAEVKTASRTVSPARAAFAEVIPQQPMPAFTIETDVETPSDIQDESSSRAHDVNELTNEAMQTLSLNWQSSQGIDCLIFKVAGLKLAIPLPLLGGVHNVTDKVTPLFGQASWSLGVWQGDKAKLTIIDSAQLIMPERRISLNDDGYSFFIQLDRSPWALACQEICDTVTLVHDSIKWRGDGSKRPWLAGTVISEMCALLDVPGLLKLLEENRRVARQA
;
A
#
# COMPACT_ATOMS: atom_id res chain seq x y z
N MET A 1 -43.40 46.93 14.70
CA MET A 1 -42.31 46.45 15.59
C MET A 1 -42.89 45.36 16.48
N ALA A 2 -42.86 44.10 16.05
CA ALA A 2 -43.20 42.94 16.89
C ALA A 2 -42.82 41.62 16.18
N ASP A 3 -41.55 41.45 15.80
CA ASP A 3 -41.04 40.17 15.27
C ASP A 3 -39.59 40.01 15.76
N ALA A 4 -39.38 39.40 16.94
CA ALA A 4 -38.02 39.04 17.39
C ALA A 4 -37.92 38.02 18.55
N ASN A 5 -38.99 37.59 19.22
CA ASN A 5 -38.82 36.87 20.51
C ASN A 5 -38.94 35.33 20.46
N SER A 6 -39.40 34.72 19.36
CA SER A 6 -39.59 33.26 19.33
C SER A 6 -38.34 32.46 18.96
N LYS A 7 -37.31 33.11 18.39
CA LYS A 7 -36.09 32.42 17.95
C LYS A 7 -35.03 32.29 19.06
N THR A 8 -35.09 33.16 20.07
CA THR A 8 -34.15 33.20 21.19
C THR A 8 -34.44 32.14 22.25
N ASP A 9 -35.71 31.78 22.47
CA ASP A 9 -36.11 30.72 23.41
C ASP A 9 -35.68 29.31 22.95
N LEU A 10 -35.68 29.06 21.64
CA LEU A 10 -35.27 27.76 21.08
C LEU A 10 -33.75 27.56 21.14
N VAL A 11 -32.95 28.63 21.03
CA VAL A 11 -31.48 28.54 21.13
C VAL A 11 -31.07 28.18 22.56
N ASN A 12 -31.68 28.84 23.56
CA ASN A 12 -31.41 28.56 24.97
C ASN A 12 -31.79 27.13 25.38
N GLN A 13 -32.81 26.55 24.75
CA GLN A 13 -33.24 25.19 25.04
C GLN A 13 -32.31 24.14 24.44
N VAL A 14 -31.75 24.38 23.26
CA VAL A 14 -30.77 23.47 22.63
C VAL A 14 -29.45 23.50 23.41
N ASP A 15 -28.99 24.70 23.80
CA ASP A 15 -27.79 24.85 24.62
C ASP A 15 -27.93 24.12 25.97
N PHE A 16 -29.09 24.21 26.63
CA PHE A 16 -29.32 23.52 27.91
C PHE A 16 -29.29 21.99 27.78
N VAL A 17 -29.90 21.44 26.73
CA VAL A 17 -29.91 19.98 26.49
C VAL A 17 -28.51 19.47 26.13
N LEU A 18 -27.73 20.27 25.40
CA LEU A 18 -26.36 19.91 25.04
C LEU A 18 -25.44 19.93 26.26
N GLN A 19 -25.62 20.89 27.17
CA GLN A 19 -24.86 20.99 28.41
C GLN A 19 -25.10 19.78 29.33
N ASP A 20 -26.37 19.39 29.52
CA ASP A 20 -26.74 18.24 30.35
C ASP A 20 -26.18 16.92 29.78
N TYR A 21 -26.18 16.77 28.45
CA TYR A 21 -25.57 15.61 27.80
C TYR A 21 -24.05 15.57 27.99
N LEU A 22 -23.37 16.73 27.93
CA LEU A 22 -21.93 16.82 28.18
C LEU A 22 -21.59 16.51 29.65
N ASP A 23 -22.40 16.97 30.61
CA ASP A 23 -22.23 16.66 32.03
C ASP A 23 -22.47 15.17 32.33
N GLN A 24 -23.47 14.54 31.69
CA GLN A 24 -23.70 13.10 31.82
C GLN A 24 -22.53 12.27 31.25
N LEU A 25 -21.92 12.71 30.15
CA LEU A 25 -20.73 12.07 29.59
C LEU A 25 -19.50 12.25 30.50
N LEU A 26 -19.36 13.41 31.14
CA LEU A 26 -18.24 13.70 32.05
C LEU A 26 -18.33 12.91 33.36
N VAL A 27 -19.55 12.73 33.90
CA VAL A 27 -19.83 11.85 35.04
C VAL A 27 -19.54 10.40 34.70
N SER A 28 -19.99 9.92 33.53
CA SER A 28 -19.74 8.54 33.08
C SER A 28 -18.24 8.23 32.92
N ALA A 29 -17.42 9.22 32.55
CA ALA A 29 -15.97 9.06 32.44
C ALA A 29 -15.24 9.07 33.81
N THR A 30 -15.91 9.52 34.88
CA THR A 30 -15.30 9.73 36.21
C THR A 30 -15.72 8.66 37.23
N GLU A 31 -16.50 7.65 36.85
CA GLU A 31 -16.79 6.48 37.70
C GLU A 31 -15.56 5.57 37.84
N VAL A 32 -14.58 6.03 38.61
CA VAL A 32 -13.55 5.18 39.21
C VAL A 32 -14.16 4.47 40.42
N THR A 33 -14.49 3.20 40.23
CA THR A 33 -14.82 2.29 41.31
C THR A 33 -13.61 2.16 42.26
N PRO A 34 -13.78 2.36 43.59
CA PRO A 34 -12.70 2.12 44.53
C PRO A 34 -12.48 0.62 44.66
N VAL A 35 -11.37 0.12 44.10
CA VAL A 35 -10.86 -1.24 44.35
C VAL A 35 -10.50 -1.39 45.82
N THR A 36 -11.33 -2.14 46.54
CA THR A 36 -11.00 -2.71 47.85
C THR A 36 -9.85 -3.70 47.67
N SER A 37 -8.67 -3.36 48.20
CA SER A 37 -7.51 -4.24 48.29
C SER A 37 -7.38 -4.77 49.72
N VAL A 38 -7.46 -6.10 49.88
CA VAL A 38 -7.14 -6.81 51.12
C VAL A 38 -5.85 -7.61 50.92
N LYS A 39 -4.99 -7.50 51.93
CA LYS A 39 -3.57 -7.87 52.06
C LYS A 39 -3.20 -9.34 51.80
N SER A 40 -1.97 -9.53 51.28
CA SER A 40 -0.86 -10.38 51.82
C SER A 40 0.23 -10.50 50.72
N GLY A 41 1.54 -10.34 50.91
CA GLY A 41 2.41 -10.03 52.04
C GLY A 41 3.88 -10.05 51.57
N SER A 42 4.72 -9.28 52.27
CA SER A 42 6.20 -9.35 52.34
C SER A 42 7.05 -8.84 51.15
N ALA A 43 7.58 -7.62 51.26
CA ALA A 43 9.00 -7.37 51.55
C ALA A 43 9.25 -5.86 51.75
N SER A 44 9.97 -5.54 52.82
CA SER A 44 10.27 -4.22 53.37
C SER A 44 11.44 -3.53 52.66
N LEU A 45 11.34 -2.21 52.43
CA LEU A 45 12.38 -1.18 52.69
C LEU A 45 11.75 0.24 52.58
N GLN A 46 11.49 0.85 53.75
CA GLN A 46 11.61 2.28 54.18
C GLN A 46 11.02 3.40 53.26
N VAL A 47 9.92 4.11 53.59
CA VAL A 47 9.70 5.19 54.61
C VAL A 47 10.59 6.43 54.33
N THR A 48 10.12 7.66 54.02
CA THR A 48 9.15 8.55 54.71
C THR A 48 8.63 9.69 53.80
N GLU A 49 7.35 10.04 54.00
CA GLU A 49 6.52 11.22 53.65
C GLU A 49 7.04 12.61 54.14
N PRO A 50 6.29 13.74 54.02
CA PRO A 50 5.47 14.29 52.92
C PRO A 50 5.76 15.80 52.72
N VAL A 51 5.10 16.50 51.77
CA VAL A 51 4.60 17.88 51.96
C VAL A 51 3.76 18.29 50.74
N ALA A 52 2.53 18.71 51.04
CA ALA A 52 1.63 19.39 50.13
C ALA A 52 1.94 20.90 50.12
N GLU A 53 1.81 21.54 48.96
CA GLU A 53 1.24 22.90 48.77
C GLU A 53 1.53 23.38 47.33
N THR A 54 0.48 23.54 46.54
CA THR A 54 0.33 24.72 45.66
C THR A 54 -0.19 25.89 46.54
N PRO A 55 -0.16 27.19 46.14
CA PRO A 55 -0.04 27.77 44.79
C PRO A 55 0.82 29.07 44.70
N SER A 56 1.19 29.53 43.48
CA SER A 56 1.06 30.96 43.07
C SER A 56 1.77 31.33 41.76
N VAL A 57 0.96 31.85 40.83
CA VAL A 57 1.09 33.14 40.13
C VAL A 57 2.44 33.51 39.49
N ALA A 58 2.47 33.51 38.15
CA ALA A 58 2.95 34.66 37.38
C ALA A 58 2.34 34.65 35.98
N ILE A 59 1.35 35.52 35.79
CA ILE A 59 0.94 36.05 34.50
C ILE A 59 2.12 36.86 33.93
N SER A 60 2.48 36.61 32.67
CA SER A 60 3.17 37.60 31.83
C SER A 60 2.46 37.64 30.49
N GLU A 61 1.58 38.63 30.43
CA GLU A 61 0.98 39.21 29.25
C GLU A 61 2.03 40.09 28.57
N GLU A 62 2.45 39.78 27.35
CA GLU A 62 3.02 40.82 26.47
C GLU A 62 2.89 40.43 24.98
N LEU A 63 1.87 41.00 24.35
CA LEU A 63 1.79 41.45 22.94
C LEU A 63 1.33 42.92 23.05
N PRO A 64 1.57 43.85 22.10
CA PRO A 64 1.86 43.67 20.67
C PRO A 64 2.89 44.69 20.12
N SER A 65 2.88 44.93 18.80
CA SER A 65 3.54 46.01 18.01
C SER A 65 4.82 45.54 17.28
N SER A 66 5.08 45.83 16.00
CA SER A 66 4.43 46.62 14.93
C SER A 66 5.19 46.32 13.61
N PRO A 67 4.64 46.63 12.42
CA PRO A 67 5.11 46.11 11.13
C PRO A 67 6.02 47.07 10.34
N ALA A 68 6.62 46.49 9.29
CA ALA A 68 7.13 47.08 8.05
C ALA A 68 8.43 47.89 8.09
N GLU A 69 9.44 47.42 7.33
CA GLU A 69 10.11 48.31 6.37
C GLU A 69 10.55 47.55 5.10
N VAL A 70 10.19 48.15 3.97
CA VAL A 70 10.44 47.75 2.58
C VAL A 70 11.61 48.58 2.06
N LYS A 71 12.66 47.96 1.49
CA LYS A 71 13.57 48.54 0.47
C LYS A 71 14.12 47.39 -0.41
N THR A 72 13.56 47.12 -1.58
CA THR A 72 13.87 47.69 -2.90
C THR A 72 15.32 47.49 -3.35
N ALA A 73 15.53 46.54 -4.27
CA ALA A 73 16.52 46.64 -5.33
C ALA A 73 16.01 45.87 -6.57
N SER A 74 15.48 46.64 -7.52
CA SER A 74 15.14 46.21 -8.87
C SER A 74 16.43 46.06 -9.68
N ARG A 75 16.59 44.98 -10.44
CA ARG A 75 17.47 44.94 -11.63
C ARG A 75 16.86 44.04 -12.70
N THR A 76 16.07 44.68 -13.55
CA THR A 76 15.75 44.23 -14.91
C THR A 76 16.97 44.43 -15.80
N VAL A 77 17.40 43.38 -16.51
CA VAL A 77 17.98 43.52 -17.86
C VAL A 77 17.45 42.39 -18.74
N SER A 78 16.90 42.81 -19.87
CA SER A 78 16.31 42.09 -21.00
C SER A 78 17.17 41.01 -21.68
N PRO A 79 16.56 40.17 -22.55
CA PRO A 79 17.18 38.98 -23.15
C PRO A 79 18.02 39.32 -24.39
N ALA A 80 19.22 38.74 -24.48
CA ALA A 80 20.06 38.82 -25.67
C ALA A 80 20.02 37.49 -26.43
N ARG A 81 19.34 37.53 -27.58
CA ARG A 81 19.42 36.56 -28.67
C ARG A 81 20.82 36.64 -29.30
N ALA A 82 21.55 35.54 -29.32
CA ALA A 82 22.67 35.33 -30.22
C ALA A 82 22.59 33.91 -30.77
N ALA A 83 22.21 33.84 -32.05
CA ALA A 83 22.40 32.66 -32.86
C ALA A 83 23.88 32.58 -33.25
N PHE A 84 24.52 31.45 -33.01
CA PHE A 84 25.59 30.95 -33.86
C PHE A 84 25.41 29.45 -33.96
N ALA A 85 24.96 29.03 -35.14
CA ALA A 85 25.13 27.68 -35.63
C ALA A 85 26.61 27.49 -35.90
N GLU A 86 27.22 26.43 -35.36
CA GLU A 86 28.41 25.88 -35.98
C GLU A 86 28.30 24.37 -36.05
N VAL A 87 28.47 23.92 -37.28
CA VAL A 87 28.27 22.60 -37.84
C VAL A 87 29.60 21.84 -37.71
N ILE A 88 29.49 20.59 -37.23
CA ILE A 88 30.31 19.38 -37.44
C ILE A 88 31.61 19.54 -38.28
N PRO A 89 32.68 18.79 -37.95
CA PRO A 89 32.85 17.53 -38.71
C PRO A 89 33.25 16.30 -37.86
N GLN A 90 32.52 15.21 -38.10
CA GLN A 90 32.87 13.84 -37.76
C GLN A 90 34.17 13.48 -38.49
N GLN A 91 35.13 12.89 -37.78
CA GLN A 91 36.27 12.22 -38.42
C GLN A 91 36.08 10.69 -38.46
N PRO A 92 36.59 10.05 -39.53
CA PRO A 92 36.03 8.81 -40.04
C PRO A 92 36.75 7.56 -39.53
N MET A 93 36.00 6.46 -39.57
CA MET A 93 36.41 5.07 -39.42
C MET A 93 37.51 4.69 -40.42
N PRO A 94 38.59 3.98 -40.01
CA PRO A 94 39.47 3.33 -40.96
C PRO A 94 38.90 1.97 -41.37
N ALA A 95 38.63 1.84 -42.66
CA ALA A 95 38.50 0.56 -43.33
C ALA A 95 39.89 -0.08 -43.45
N PHE A 96 40.04 -1.32 -42.97
CA PHE A 96 41.12 -2.21 -43.37
C PHE A 96 40.50 -3.48 -43.94
N THR A 97 40.60 -3.61 -45.27
CA THR A 97 40.42 -4.86 -46.00
C THR A 97 41.81 -5.39 -46.31
N ILE A 98 42.17 -6.56 -45.77
CA ILE A 98 43.19 -7.44 -46.34
C ILE A 98 42.63 -8.87 -46.26
N GLU A 99 42.40 -9.45 -47.44
CA GLU A 99 42.15 -10.88 -47.66
C GLU A 99 43.41 -11.67 -47.31
N THR A 100 43.30 -12.83 -46.65
CA THR A 100 44.06 -14.06 -46.98
C THR A 100 43.52 -15.25 -46.17
N ASP A 101 43.25 -16.29 -46.93
CA ASP A 101 42.89 -17.68 -46.66
C ASP A 101 43.78 -18.39 -45.61
N VAL A 102 43.19 -19.35 -44.86
CA VAL A 102 43.72 -20.71 -44.59
C VAL A 102 42.84 -21.44 -43.56
N GLU A 103 42.39 -22.63 -43.99
CA GLU A 103 41.76 -23.77 -43.32
C GLU A 103 42.00 -23.97 -41.81
N THR A 104 40.92 -24.24 -41.06
CA THR A 104 40.56 -25.57 -40.50
C THR A 104 39.42 -25.43 -39.48
N PRO A 105 38.38 -26.27 -39.57
CA PRO A 105 37.87 -26.89 -38.35
C PRO A 105 37.80 -28.41 -38.49
N SER A 106 38.58 -29.08 -37.65
CA SER A 106 38.54 -30.52 -37.45
C SER A 106 37.23 -30.97 -36.79
N ASP A 107 36.76 -32.11 -37.29
CA ASP A 107 35.82 -33.07 -36.72
C ASP A 107 35.43 -32.92 -35.24
N ILE A 108 34.11 -32.86 -35.00
CA ILE A 108 33.47 -33.72 -33.99
C ILE A 108 32.24 -34.34 -34.65
N GLN A 109 32.36 -35.63 -34.94
CA GLN A 109 31.26 -36.54 -35.16
C GLN A 109 30.57 -36.78 -33.81
N ASP A 110 29.24 -36.72 -33.77
CA ASP A 110 28.50 -37.72 -33.03
C ASP A 110 27.15 -38.00 -33.68
N GLU A 111 26.83 -39.28 -33.69
CA GLU A 111 25.92 -39.95 -34.60
C GLU A 111 24.45 -39.81 -34.18
N SER A 112 23.58 -39.85 -35.19
CA SER A 112 22.13 -39.89 -35.09
C SER A 112 21.61 -41.16 -34.43
N SER A 113 20.49 -41.05 -33.70
CA SER A 113 19.23 -41.80 -33.92
C SER A 113 18.54 -42.22 -32.62
N SER A 114 17.39 -41.60 -32.35
CA SER A 114 16.12 -42.33 -32.37
C SER A 114 14.94 -41.37 -32.22
N ARG A 115 13.99 -41.54 -33.14
CA ARG A 115 12.78 -40.75 -33.29
C ARG A 115 11.67 -41.33 -32.40
N ALA A 116 11.03 -40.41 -31.68
CA ALA A 116 9.60 -40.21 -31.62
C ALA A 116 8.77 -40.88 -30.49
N HIS A 117 7.95 -40.00 -29.90
CA HIS A 117 6.75 -40.18 -29.07
C HIS A 117 6.98 -40.32 -27.56
N ASP A 118 6.97 -39.17 -26.87
CA ASP A 118 5.74 -38.83 -26.14
C ASP A 118 5.51 -37.32 -26.21
N VAL A 119 4.33 -36.94 -26.68
CA VAL A 119 3.90 -35.56 -26.92
C VAL A 119 2.82 -35.30 -25.89
N ASN A 120 3.20 -35.06 -24.63
CA ASN A 120 2.24 -34.54 -23.65
C ASN A 120 2.90 -33.87 -22.43
N GLU A 121 3.71 -32.83 -22.66
CA GLU A 121 4.22 -31.99 -21.57
C GLU A 121 4.05 -30.49 -21.86
N LEU A 122 2.90 -30.11 -22.44
CA LEU A 122 2.44 -28.72 -22.51
C LEU A 122 1.15 -28.51 -21.69
N THR A 123 1.13 -28.99 -20.44
CA THR A 123 0.13 -28.54 -19.47
C THR A 123 0.70 -28.63 -18.06
N ASN A 124 0.75 -27.49 -17.36
CA ASN A 124 1.28 -27.26 -16.01
C ASN A 124 2.79 -26.99 -15.90
N GLU A 125 3.26 -25.91 -16.51
CA GLU A 125 4.21 -25.07 -15.77
C GLU A 125 3.44 -24.47 -14.59
N ALA A 126 3.35 -25.23 -13.50
CA ALA A 126 2.89 -24.72 -12.23
C ALA A 126 3.76 -23.50 -11.93
N MET A 127 3.14 -22.31 -11.88
CA MET A 127 3.80 -21.07 -11.49
C MET A 127 4.63 -21.36 -10.24
N GLN A 128 5.95 -21.47 -10.40
CA GLN A 128 6.86 -21.72 -9.29
C GLN A 128 6.86 -20.45 -8.47
N THR A 129 5.93 -20.36 -7.52
CA THR A 129 5.81 -19.19 -6.67
C THR A 129 6.99 -19.21 -5.71
N LEU A 130 7.72 -18.09 -5.67
CA LEU A 130 8.88 -17.96 -4.79
C LEU A 130 8.43 -18.19 -3.34
N SER A 131 8.96 -19.21 -2.70
CA SER A 131 8.73 -19.46 -1.28
C SER A 131 9.59 -18.50 -0.47
N LEU A 132 8.95 -17.63 0.30
CA LEU A 132 9.63 -16.66 1.15
C LEU A 132 10.19 -17.34 2.40
N ASN A 133 11.46 -17.09 2.71
CA ASN A 133 12.08 -17.57 3.94
C ASN A 133 11.85 -16.58 5.09
N TRP A 134 10.67 -16.65 5.72
CA TRP A 134 10.33 -15.78 6.85
C TRP A 134 11.15 -16.05 8.10
N GLN A 135 11.74 -17.24 8.24
CA GLN A 135 12.56 -17.62 9.39
C GLN A 135 13.94 -16.96 9.38
N SER A 136 14.32 -16.26 8.29
CA SER A 136 15.54 -15.47 8.25
C SER A 136 15.48 -14.28 9.20
N SER A 137 16.57 -14.03 9.92
CA SER A 137 16.69 -12.86 10.81
C SER A 137 16.76 -11.52 10.06
N GLN A 138 17.01 -11.55 8.75
CA GLN A 138 17.07 -10.34 7.92
C GLN A 138 15.69 -9.69 7.72
N GLY A 139 14.60 -10.46 7.91
CA GLY A 139 13.27 -10.04 7.51
C GLY A 139 13.12 -9.93 5.99
N ILE A 140 11.96 -9.46 5.54
CA ILE A 140 11.68 -9.23 4.12
C ILE A 140 10.94 -7.91 4.00
N ASP A 141 11.34 -7.13 2.99
CA ASP A 141 10.72 -5.87 2.70
C ASP A 141 9.33 -6.08 2.10
N CYS A 142 8.36 -5.33 2.60
CA CYS A 142 6.97 -5.35 2.18
C CYS A 142 6.53 -3.94 1.81
N LEU A 143 5.80 -3.84 0.70
CA LEU A 143 5.13 -2.61 0.28
C LEU A 143 3.76 -2.53 0.97
N ILE A 144 3.51 -1.43 1.67
CA ILE A 144 2.22 -1.11 2.27
C ILE A 144 1.40 -0.27 1.32
N PHE A 145 0.15 -0.66 1.11
CA PHE A 145 -0.81 0.06 0.28
C PHE A 145 -2.20 0.01 0.91
N LYS A 146 -3.07 0.93 0.50
CA LYS A 146 -4.46 1.00 0.99
C LYS A 146 -5.45 0.62 -0.09
N VAL A 147 -6.44 -0.17 0.34
CA VAL A 147 -7.60 -0.56 -0.45
C VAL A 147 -8.86 -0.30 0.35
N ALA A 148 -9.71 0.63 -0.10
CA ALA A 148 -11.01 0.94 0.53
C ALA A 148 -10.91 1.12 2.07
N GLY A 149 -9.88 1.84 2.53
CA GLY A 149 -9.61 2.11 3.95
C GLY A 149 -8.88 1.00 4.72
N LEU A 150 -8.58 -0.14 4.10
CA LEU A 150 -7.79 -1.21 4.70
C LEU A 150 -6.31 -1.13 4.27
N LYS A 151 -5.38 -1.16 5.22
CA LYS A 151 -3.94 -1.29 4.95
C LYS A 151 -3.55 -2.74 4.70
N LEU A 152 -2.84 -2.96 3.60
CA LEU A 152 -2.36 -4.27 3.17
C LEU A 152 -0.85 -4.20 2.94
N ALA A 153 -0.16 -5.30 3.17
CA ALA A 153 1.26 -5.45 2.91
C ALA A 153 1.50 -6.58 1.90
N ILE A 154 2.30 -6.31 0.86
CA ILE A 154 2.77 -7.31 -0.11
C ILE A 154 4.29 -7.43 -0.04
N PRO A 155 4.86 -8.65 0.08
CA PRO A 155 6.30 -8.85 0.03
C PRO A 155 6.89 -8.42 -1.33
N LEU A 156 7.94 -7.61 -1.30
CA LEU A 156 8.65 -7.14 -2.49
C LEU A 156 9.16 -8.26 -3.41
N PRO A 157 9.65 -9.42 -2.92
CA PRO A 157 10.04 -10.51 -3.80
C PRO A 157 8.87 -11.13 -4.60
N LEU A 158 7.63 -10.90 -4.17
CA LEU A 158 6.41 -11.34 -4.84
C LEU A 158 5.68 -10.19 -5.57
N LEU A 159 6.28 -8.99 -5.59
CA LEU A 159 5.77 -7.84 -6.30
C LEU A 159 6.31 -7.88 -7.74
N GLY A 160 5.43 -8.08 -8.72
CA GLY A 160 5.81 -8.07 -10.14
C GLY A 160 6.14 -6.68 -10.67
N GLY A 161 5.44 -5.67 -10.13
CA GLY A 161 5.56 -4.29 -10.55
C GLY A 161 4.41 -3.44 -10.01
N VAL A 162 4.60 -2.13 -10.06
CA VAL A 162 3.58 -1.14 -9.72
C VAL A 162 3.39 -0.24 -10.92
N HIS A 163 2.14 -0.08 -11.35
CA HIS A 163 1.78 0.76 -12.49
C HIS A 163 0.83 1.86 -12.04
N ASN A 164 1.11 3.10 -12.44
CA ASN A 164 0.16 4.19 -12.24
C ASN A 164 -0.99 4.06 -13.24
N VAL A 165 -2.19 4.44 -12.81
CA VAL A 165 -3.37 4.44 -13.67
C VAL A 165 -3.31 5.65 -14.59
N THR A 166 -2.67 5.51 -15.75
CA THR A 166 -2.67 6.54 -16.80
C THR A 166 -3.86 6.34 -17.73
N ASP A 167 -4.15 5.09 -18.08
CA ASP A 167 -5.18 4.69 -19.04
C ASP A 167 -6.35 3.97 -18.37
N LYS A 168 -7.53 4.11 -18.95
CA LYS A 168 -8.73 3.42 -18.46
C LYS A 168 -8.62 1.91 -18.68
N VAL A 169 -9.06 1.15 -17.67
CA VAL A 169 -9.24 -0.29 -17.79
C VAL A 169 -10.35 -0.55 -18.80
N THR A 170 -10.12 -1.48 -19.73
CA THR A 170 -11.16 -1.92 -20.66
C THR A 170 -12.03 -2.97 -19.96
N PRO A 171 -13.29 -2.67 -19.64
CA PRO A 171 -14.17 -3.66 -19.02
C PRO A 171 -14.50 -4.76 -20.02
N LEU A 172 -14.55 -6.01 -19.55
CA LEU A 172 -15.00 -7.14 -20.35
C LEU A 172 -16.42 -7.54 -19.92
N PHE A 173 -17.33 -7.59 -20.88
CA PHE A 173 -18.70 -8.03 -20.64
C PHE A 173 -18.73 -9.50 -20.18
N GLY A 174 -19.60 -9.79 -19.21
CA GLY A 174 -19.76 -11.15 -18.67
C GLY A 174 -18.63 -11.61 -17.73
N GLN A 175 -17.74 -10.71 -17.29
CA GLN A 175 -16.78 -11.03 -16.23
C GLN A 175 -17.47 -11.03 -14.86
N ALA A 176 -16.87 -11.77 -13.92
CA ALA A 176 -17.29 -11.76 -12.53
C ALA A 176 -16.99 -10.41 -11.85
N SER A 177 -17.73 -10.10 -10.79
CA SER A 177 -17.70 -8.78 -10.12
C SER A 177 -16.33 -8.43 -9.52
N TRP A 178 -15.49 -9.41 -9.21
CA TRP A 178 -14.13 -9.21 -8.72
C TRP A 178 -13.14 -8.75 -9.80
N SER A 179 -13.52 -8.75 -11.08
CA SER A 179 -12.66 -8.31 -12.19
C SER A 179 -13.13 -6.95 -12.71
N LEU A 180 -12.23 -5.97 -12.74
CA LEU A 180 -12.50 -4.66 -13.35
C LEU A 180 -12.35 -4.72 -14.88
N GLY A 181 -11.53 -5.64 -15.39
CA GLY A 181 -11.31 -5.85 -16.80
C GLY A 181 -9.84 -6.03 -17.15
N VAL A 182 -9.46 -5.60 -18.35
CA VAL A 182 -8.09 -5.75 -18.85
C VAL A 182 -7.48 -4.39 -19.07
N TRP A 183 -6.25 -4.24 -18.62
CA TRP A 183 -5.40 -3.09 -18.84
C TRP A 183 -4.21 -3.48 -19.71
N GLN A 184 -3.87 -2.63 -20.67
CA GLN A 184 -2.69 -2.81 -21.51
C GLN A 184 -1.72 -1.67 -21.21
N GLY A 185 -0.62 -2.00 -20.54
CA GLY A 185 0.52 -1.11 -20.40
C GLY A 185 1.52 -1.31 -21.53
N ASP A 186 2.56 -0.48 -21.57
CA ASP A 186 3.59 -0.49 -22.61
C ASP A 186 4.29 -1.85 -22.77
N LYS A 187 4.42 -2.60 -21.66
CA LYS A 187 5.22 -3.84 -21.60
C LYS A 187 4.41 -5.09 -21.29
N ALA A 188 3.15 -4.96 -20.84
CA ALA A 188 2.37 -6.08 -20.36
C ALA A 188 0.86 -5.83 -20.48
N LYS A 189 0.13 -6.92 -20.76
CA LYS A 189 -1.32 -6.98 -20.68
C LYS A 189 -1.70 -7.65 -19.36
N LEU A 190 -2.39 -6.91 -18.49
CA LEU A 190 -2.77 -7.36 -17.16
C LEU A 190 -4.29 -7.40 -17.02
N THR A 191 -4.78 -8.39 -16.28
CA THR A 191 -6.16 -8.43 -15.83
C THR A 191 -6.23 -7.72 -14.48
N ILE A 192 -7.03 -6.67 -14.42
CA ILE A 192 -7.16 -5.82 -13.25
C ILE A 192 -8.28 -6.36 -12.37
N ILE A 193 -7.95 -6.56 -11.11
CA ILE A 193 -8.80 -7.15 -10.10
C ILE A 193 -9.28 -6.06 -9.14
N ASP A 194 -10.57 -6.07 -8.84
CA ASP A 194 -11.16 -5.26 -7.79
C ASP A 194 -10.74 -5.84 -6.43
N SER A 195 -9.65 -5.31 -5.89
CA SER A 195 -9.11 -5.72 -4.59
C SER A 195 -10.13 -5.54 -3.45
N ALA A 196 -10.99 -4.52 -3.50
CA ALA A 196 -11.97 -4.27 -2.46
C ALA A 196 -13.03 -5.38 -2.43
N GLN A 197 -13.57 -5.75 -3.60
CA GLN A 197 -14.52 -6.85 -3.71
C GLN A 197 -13.90 -8.21 -3.39
N LEU A 198 -12.65 -8.45 -3.80
CA LEU A 198 -11.99 -9.73 -3.59
C LEU A 198 -11.62 -9.96 -2.11
N ILE A 199 -11.10 -8.93 -1.44
CA ILE A 199 -10.60 -9.02 -0.07
C ILE A 199 -11.76 -8.85 0.92
N MET A 200 -12.69 -7.95 0.64
CA MET A 200 -13.82 -7.58 1.51
C MET A 200 -15.17 -7.66 0.77
N PRO A 201 -15.57 -8.84 0.26
CA PRO A 201 -16.85 -9.01 -0.44
C PRO A 201 -18.07 -8.60 0.40
N GLU A 202 -17.97 -8.74 1.73
CA GLU A 202 -19.03 -8.37 2.67
C GLU A 202 -19.38 -6.87 2.66
N ARG A 203 -18.42 -6.00 2.30
CA ARG A 203 -18.62 -4.55 2.30
C ARG A 203 -19.39 -4.06 1.08
N ARG A 204 -19.46 -4.86 0.01
CA ARG A 204 -20.02 -4.48 -1.30
C ARG A 204 -19.51 -3.13 -1.81
N ILE A 205 -18.23 -2.85 -1.58
CA ILE A 205 -17.54 -1.68 -2.12
C ILE A 205 -16.83 -2.13 -3.39
N SER A 206 -16.99 -1.37 -4.48
CA SER A 206 -16.22 -1.56 -5.70
C SER A 206 -15.23 -0.42 -5.88
N LEU A 207 -13.99 -0.79 -6.22
CA LEU A 207 -12.97 0.16 -6.63
C LEU A 207 -13.37 0.91 -7.92
N ASN A 208 -14.26 0.35 -8.74
CA ASN A 208 -14.74 1.04 -9.93
C ASN A 208 -15.49 2.34 -9.61
N ASP A 209 -16.22 2.35 -8.49
CA ASP A 209 -17.02 3.50 -8.04
C ASP A 209 -16.18 4.44 -7.15
N ASP A 210 -15.37 3.86 -6.25
CA ASP A 210 -14.55 4.60 -5.29
C ASP A 210 -13.25 5.17 -5.91
N GLY A 211 -12.90 4.69 -7.10
CA GLY A 211 -11.69 5.03 -7.80
C GLY A 211 -10.45 4.26 -7.33
N TYR A 212 -9.44 4.23 -8.19
CA TYR A 212 -8.13 3.62 -7.95
C TYR A 212 -7.05 4.39 -8.71
N SER A 213 -5.83 4.40 -8.18
CA SER A 213 -4.72 5.18 -8.74
C SER A 213 -3.52 4.33 -9.12
N PHE A 214 -3.43 3.10 -8.60
CA PHE A 214 -2.32 2.20 -8.88
C PHE A 214 -2.79 0.77 -9.15
N PHE A 215 -2.00 0.05 -9.95
CA PHE A 215 -2.10 -1.39 -10.15
C PHE A 215 -0.85 -2.08 -9.62
N ILE A 216 -1.05 -3.06 -8.74
CA ILE A 216 0.01 -3.85 -8.13
C ILE A 216 0.00 -5.23 -8.79
N GLN A 217 0.99 -5.50 -9.63
CA GLN A 217 1.13 -6.79 -10.29
C GLN A 217 1.59 -7.86 -9.29
N LEU A 218 0.92 -9.01 -9.31
CA LEU A 218 1.22 -10.14 -8.44
C LEU A 218 2.25 -11.05 -9.11
N ASP A 219 3.48 -11.08 -8.59
CA ASP A 219 4.59 -11.88 -9.10
C ASP A 219 4.72 -11.76 -10.64
N ARG A 220 5.09 -12.82 -11.34
CA ARG A 220 5.13 -12.90 -12.81
C ARG A 220 3.78 -13.27 -13.44
N SER A 221 2.68 -13.08 -12.70
CA SER A 221 1.35 -13.44 -13.17
C SER A 221 0.73 -12.33 -14.03
N PRO A 222 -0.25 -12.65 -14.91
CA PRO A 222 -1.00 -11.65 -15.66
C PRO A 222 -2.06 -10.92 -14.81
N TRP A 223 -1.98 -10.99 -13.47
CA TRP A 223 -2.97 -10.45 -12.55
C TRP A 223 -2.41 -9.25 -11.82
N ALA A 224 -3.22 -8.20 -11.70
CA ALA A 224 -2.88 -7.03 -10.91
C ALA A 224 -4.04 -6.57 -10.03
N LEU A 225 -3.72 -6.17 -8.81
CA LEU A 225 -4.64 -5.62 -7.83
C LEU A 225 -4.79 -4.12 -8.04
N ALA A 226 -6.02 -3.63 -8.17
CA ALA A 226 -6.28 -2.19 -8.12
C ALA A 226 -6.22 -1.67 -6.67
N CYS A 227 -5.56 -0.54 -6.43
CA CYS A 227 -5.52 0.12 -5.14
C CYS A 227 -5.54 1.65 -5.26
N GLN A 228 -5.91 2.33 -4.17
CA GLN A 228 -5.99 3.80 -4.16
C GLN A 228 -4.65 4.46 -3.87
N GLU A 229 -3.90 3.93 -2.92
CA GLU A 229 -2.74 4.63 -2.37
C GLU A 229 -1.63 3.64 -2.02
N ILE A 230 -0.39 4.02 -2.30
CA ILE A 230 0.81 3.35 -1.82
C ILE A 230 1.35 4.20 -0.68
N CYS A 231 1.58 3.58 0.48
CA CYS A 231 1.99 4.30 1.69
C CYS A 231 3.50 4.27 1.85
N ASP A 232 4.03 3.13 2.28
CA ASP A 232 5.42 3.01 2.73
C ASP A 232 5.97 1.62 2.39
N THR A 233 7.29 1.47 2.46
CA THR A 233 7.96 0.17 2.42
C THR A 233 8.56 -0.12 3.78
N VAL A 234 8.26 -1.29 4.35
CA VAL A 234 8.72 -1.69 5.68
C VAL A 234 9.36 -3.07 5.64
N THR A 235 10.42 -3.28 6.42
CA THR A 235 11.01 -4.61 6.62
C THR A 235 10.25 -5.34 7.71
N LEU A 236 9.62 -6.46 7.38
CA LEU A 236 8.90 -7.29 8.34
C LEU A 236 9.75 -8.48 8.77
N VAL A 237 9.72 -8.79 10.06
CA VAL A 237 10.31 -10.00 10.64
C VAL A 237 9.20 -10.96 11.06
N HIS A 238 9.49 -12.26 11.09
CA HIS A 238 8.50 -13.30 11.41
C HIS A 238 7.72 -13.03 12.71
N ASP A 239 8.40 -12.57 13.75
CA ASP A 239 7.79 -12.36 15.07
C ASP A 239 6.89 -11.11 15.14
N SER A 240 7.03 -10.19 14.18
CA SER A 240 6.15 -9.02 14.05
C SER A 240 4.80 -9.35 13.40
N ILE A 241 4.64 -10.57 12.92
CA ILE A 241 3.47 -11.05 12.17
C ILE A 241 2.72 -12.06 13.03
N LYS A 242 1.45 -11.78 13.30
CA LYS A 242 0.51 -12.77 13.81
C LYS A 242 0.02 -13.63 12.64
N TRP A 243 0.67 -14.77 12.45
CA TRP A 243 0.35 -15.73 11.39
C TRP A 243 -1.06 -16.31 11.52
N ARG A 244 -1.70 -16.58 10.37
CA ARG A 244 -2.95 -17.34 10.36
C ARG A 244 -2.70 -18.83 10.68
N GLY A 245 -3.68 -19.51 11.26
CA GLY A 245 -3.70 -20.97 11.30
C GLY A 245 -4.21 -21.59 10.00
N ASP A 246 -3.99 -22.90 9.83
CA ASP A 246 -4.26 -23.67 8.59
C ASP A 246 -5.76 -23.78 8.21
N GLY A 247 -6.68 -23.29 9.03
CA GLY A 247 -8.14 -23.30 8.80
C GLY A 247 -8.74 -21.96 8.35
N SER A 248 -7.92 -21.00 7.89
CA SER A 248 -8.43 -19.68 7.53
C SER A 248 -9.37 -19.74 6.33
N LYS A 249 -10.57 -19.13 6.49
CA LYS A 249 -11.53 -18.93 5.39
C LYS A 249 -11.01 -18.01 4.27
N ARG A 250 -9.89 -17.31 4.51
CA ARG A 250 -9.35 -16.28 3.61
C ARG A 250 -7.96 -16.72 3.13
N PRO A 251 -7.87 -17.42 1.98
CA PRO A 251 -6.61 -17.96 1.46
C PRO A 251 -5.60 -16.85 1.05
N TRP A 252 -6.09 -15.64 0.81
CA TRP A 252 -5.24 -14.47 0.49
C TRP A 252 -4.53 -13.84 1.69
N LEU A 253 -4.88 -14.18 2.94
CA LEU A 253 -4.34 -13.54 4.15
C LEU A 253 -3.25 -14.42 4.79
N ALA A 254 -1.97 -14.03 4.73
CA ALA A 254 -0.88 -14.75 5.40
C ALA A 254 -0.85 -14.51 6.91
N GLY A 255 -1.16 -13.30 7.35
CA GLY A 255 -1.10 -12.90 8.75
C GLY A 255 -1.46 -11.44 8.96
N THR A 256 -1.43 -10.98 10.21
CA THR A 256 -1.62 -9.57 10.57
C THR A 256 -0.35 -9.02 11.16
N VAL A 257 0.16 -7.92 10.61
CA VAL A 257 1.35 -7.23 11.09
C VAL A 257 0.97 -6.39 12.29
N ILE A 258 1.64 -6.62 13.42
CA ILE A 258 1.28 -6.00 14.69
C ILE A 258 1.76 -4.54 14.74
N SER A 259 2.98 -4.27 14.26
CA SER A 259 3.57 -2.91 14.23
C SER A 259 2.74 -1.95 13.39
N GLU A 260 2.51 -2.32 12.13
CA GLU A 260 1.89 -1.44 11.13
C GLU A 260 0.35 -1.54 11.06
N MET A 261 -0.23 -2.44 11.87
CA MET A 261 -1.67 -2.73 11.89
C MET A 261 -2.24 -3.01 10.49
N CYS A 262 -1.51 -3.79 9.69
CA CYS A 262 -1.88 -4.11 8.32
C CYS A 262 -2.03 -5.63 8.11
N ALA A 263 -2.80 -6.02 7.09
CA ALA A 263 -2.94 -7.42 6.71
C ALA A 263 -1.86 -7.81 5.69
N LEU A 264 -1.11 -8.87 5.96
CA LEU A 264 -0.09 -9.41 5.07
C LEU A 264 -0.73 -10.32 4.03
N LEU A 265 -0.49 -10.05 2.75
CA LEU A 265 -0.98 -10.87 1.65
C LEU A 265 -0.16 -12.17 1.50
N ASP A 266 -0.89 -13.27 1.34
CA ASP A 266 -0.40 -14.53 0.78
C ASP A 266 -0.62 -14.50 -0.73
N VAL A 267 0.38 -14.03 -1.49
CA VAL A 267 0.31 -13.95 -2.96
C VAL A 267 0.09 -15.33 -3.62
N PRO A 268 0.79 -16.43 -3.25
CA PRO A 268 0.48 -17.75 -3.78
C PRO A 268 -0.96 -18.19 -3.51
N GLY A 269 -1.46 -18.00 -2.28
CA GLY A 269 -2.84 -18.33 -1.91
C GLY A 269 -3.86 -17.50 -2.68
N LEU A 270 -3.57 -16.22 -2.88
CA LEU A 270 -4.38 -15.30 -3.66
C LEU A 270 -4.43 -15.69 -5.15
N LEU A 271 -3.31 -16.05 -5.76
CA LEU A 271 -3.26 -16.50 -7.16
C LEU A 271 -4.07 -17.78 -7.38
N LYS A 272 -4.04 -18.73 -6.43
CA LYS A 272 -4.88 -19.94 -6.48
C LYS A 272 -6.36 -19.60 -6.43
N LEU A 273 -6.77 -18.74 -5.50
CA LEU A 273 -8.15 -18.26 -5.38
C LEU A 273 -8.64 -17.61 -6.67
N LEU A 274 -7.80 -16.76 -7.27
CA LEU A 274 -8.09 -16.07 -8.52
C LEU A 274 -8.31 -17.05 -9.67
N GLU A 275 -7.45 -18.06 -9.81
CA GLU A 275 -7.55 -19.09 -10.82
C GLU A 275 -8.80 -19.98 -10.64
N GLU A 276 -9.15 -20.34 -9.41
CA GLU A 276 -10.39 -21.06 -9.09
C GLU A 276 -11.64 -20.25 -9.47
N ASN A 277 -11.68 -18.98 -9.07
CA ASN A 277 -12.78 -18.08 -9.39
C ASN A 277 -12.94 -17.89 -10.90
N ARG A 278 -11.83 -17.84 -11.66
CA ARG A 278 -11.85 -17.78 -13.12
C ARG A 278 -12.47 -19.02 -13.76
N ARG A 279 -12.22 -20.21 -13.21
CA ARG A 279 -12.79 -21.47 -13.72
C ARG A 279 -14.29 -21.53 -13.49
N VAL A 280 -14.75 -21.15 -12.29
CA VAL A 280 -16.17 -21.07 -11.97
C VAL A 280 -16.89 -20.09 -12.89
N ALA A 281 -16.31 -18.91 -13.11
CA ALA A 281 -16.90 -17.89 -13.99
C ALA A 281 -16.98 -18.29 -15.47
N ARG A 282 -16.22 -19.31 -15.92
CA ARG A 282 -16.31 -19.84 -17.29
C ARG A 282 -17.36 -20.95 -17.45
N GLN A 283 -17.80 -21.54 -16.35
CA GLN A 283 -18.76 -22.64 -16.34
C GLN A 283 -20.19 -22.20 -16.03
N ALA A 284 -20.35 -20.99 -15.46
CA ALA A 284 -21.62 -20.33 -15.24
C ALA A 284 -22.07 -19.54 -16.49
#